data_AF-A0A183HK01-F1
#
_entry.id   AF-A0A183HK01-F1
#
_cell.length_a   1.000
_cell.length_b   1.000
_cell.length_c   1.000
_cell.angle_alpha   90.00
_cell.angle_beta   90.00
_cell.angle_gamma   90.00
#
_symmetry.space_group_name_H-M   'P 1'
#
loop_
_entity.id
_entity.type
_entity.pdbx_description
1 polymer ?
#
loop_
_entity_poly.entity_id
_entity_poly.type
_entity_poly.pdbx_seq_one_letter_code
_entity_poly.pdbx_strand_id
1 'polypeptide(L)'
;MLLFISAATTVQMRTTILRYLLRLTAPSSAYFLVSRAYSNGKGKRGPEMFQLEHIRKRLEITAPRFFREQPDYTFYRPDVVYRDEIFQMTITGRDKLMIYFGSISVMCLFAFPHIEMEVLNILPISEDGTVRLRWRIKHVSLSRALLNPMLFKYEYRIKKLKWYDGLTIFYVGEDGLVYRVITRRVS
;
A
#
# COMPACT_ATOMS: atom_id res chain seq x y z
N MET A 1 44.89 -4.45 9.68
CA MET A 1 44.35 -4.86 8.35
C MET A 1 43.64 -6.19 8.57
N LEU A 2 42.33 -6.44 8.41
CA LEU A 2 41.14 -5.73 7.95
C LEU A 2 39.96 -6.59 8.45
N LEU A 3 39.08 -6.10 9.33
CA LEU A 3 37.81 -6.78 9.66
C LEU A 3 36.77 -5.75 10.10
N PHE A 4 36.22 -4.97 9.16
CA PHE A 4 35.01 -4.17 9.38
C PHE A 4 34.30 -3.85 8.06
N ILE A 5 33.68 -4.83 7.40
CA ILE A 5 32.70 -4.54 6.34
C ILE A 5 31.59 -5.61 6.39
N SER A 6 30.57 -5.45 7.25
CA SER A 6 29.36 -6.31 7.17
C SER A 6 28.09 -5.67 7.76
N ALA A 7 27.89 -4.36 7.58
CA ALA A 7 26.62 -3.72 7.95
C ALA A 7 26.08 -2.66 6.98
N ALA A 8 26.86 -2.27 5.95
CA ALA A 8 26.52 -1.11 5.11
C ALA A 8 25.64 -1.44 3.89
N THR A 9 25.58 -2.69 3.43
CA THR A 9 24.97 -3.00 2.11
C THR A 9 23.44 -3.03 2.10
N THR A 10 22.78 -3.35 3.22
CA THR A 10 21.31 -3.43 3.29
C THR A 10 20.63 -2.05 3.45
N VAL A 11 21.35 -1.08 4.03
CA VAL A 11 20.86 0.29 4.23
C VAL A 11 21.05 1.14 2.96
N GLN A 12 22.12 0.89 2.22
CA GLN A 12 22.48 1.63 1.00
C GLN A 12 21.61 1.26 -0.21
N MET A 13 21.08 0.04 -0.26
CA MET A 13 20.18 -0.40 -1.35
C MET A 13 18.77 0.20 -1.24
N ARG A 14 18.31 0.55 -0.01
CA ARG A 14 17.05 1.26 0.22
C ARG A 14 17.07 2.71 -0.28
N THR A 15 18.24 3.32 -0.38
CA THR A 15 18.40 4.73 -0.76
C THR A 15 18.61 4.93 -2.26
N THR A 16 19.18 3.96 -2.98
CA THR A 16 19.50 4.13 -4.41
C THR A 16 18.29 3.96 -5.31
N ILE A 17 17.42 2.96 -5.08
CA ILE A 17 16.18 2.78 -5.86
C ILE A 17 15.20 3.92 -5.57
N LEU A 18 15.18 4.41 -4.32
CA LEU A 18 14.39 5.56 -3.88
C LEU A 18 14.87 6.85 -4.58
N ARG A 19 16.18 7.03 -4.79
CA ARG A 19 16.75 8.20 -5.50
C ARG A 19 16.45 8.24 -7.00
N TYR A 20 16.34 7.09 -7.67
CA TYR A 20 15.97 7.05 -9.09
C TYR A 20 14.50 7.43 -9.36
N LEU A 21 13.63 7.28 -8.36
CA LEU A 21 12.21 7.69 -8.43
C LEU A 21 11.96 9.12 -7.91
N LEU A 22 12.95 9.77 -7.27
CA LEU A 22 12.78 11.04 -6.54
C LEU A 22 13.16 12.31 -7.32
N ARG A 23 12.98 12.31 -8.64
CA ARG A 23 12.82 13.58 -9.38
C ARG A 23 11.35 13.75 -9.73
N LEU A 24 10.58 14.25 -8.76
CA LEU A 24 9.38 15.09 -8.91
C LEU A 24 8.55 14.97 -7.63
N THR A 25 8.88 15.79 -6.63
CA THR A 25 7.93 16.59 -5.82
C THR A 25 8.66 17.07 -4.56
N ALA A 26 8.84 18.38 -4.47
CA ALA A 26 9.41 19.05 -3.30
C ALA A 26 8.47 18.86 -2.09
N PRO A 27 9.00 18.76 -0.86
CA PRO A 27 8.17 18.77 0.33
C PRO A 27 7.74 20.23 0.57
N SER A 28 6.45 20.52 0.50
CA SER A 28 5.94 21.85 0.87
C SER A 28 4.85 21.68 1.92
N SER A 29 5.05 22.32 3.07
CA SER A 29 4.19 22.27 4.25
C SER A 29 2.73 22.69 4.00
N ALA A 30 2.44 23.18 2.78
CA ALA A 30 1.11 23.51 2.27
C ALA A 30 0.09 22.34 2.32
N TYR A 31 0.51 21.07 2.25
CA TYR A 31 -0.44 19.94 2.17
C TYR A 31 -1.22 19.67 3.47
N PHE A 32 -0.67 20.05 4.63
CA PHE A 32 -1.40 19.97 5.90
C PHE A 32 -2.57 20.94 5.92
N LEU A 33 -2.45 22.09 5.24
CA LEU A 33 -3.52 23.08 5.13
C LEU A 33 -4.59 22.65 4.10
N VAL A 34 -4.18 22.05 2.97
CA VAL A 34 -5.12 21.55 1.94
C VAL A 34 -6.00 20.41 2.48
N SER A 35 -5.43 19.49 3.25
CA SER A 35 -6.19 18.37 3.84
C SER A 35 -7.24 18.83 4.85
N ARG A 36 -6.99 19.93 5.58
CA ARG A 36 -7.92 20.49 6.56
C ARG A 36 -8.98 21.39 5.91
N ALA A 37 -8.63 22.09 4.84
CA ALA A 37 -9.56 22.93 4.08
C ALA A 37 -10.56 22.12 3.25
N TYR A 38 -10.17 20.95 2.71
CA TYR A 38 -11.08 20.09 1.94
C TYR A 38 -12.15 19.40 2.79
N SER A 39 -11.93 19.25 4.10
CA SER A 39 -12.94 18.76 5.04
C SER A 39 -14.10 19.76 5.27
N ASN A 40 -13.98 21.01 4.80
CA ASN A 40 -14.90 22.09 5.13
C ASN A 40 -15.77 22.56 3.94
N GLY A 41 -15.71 21.88 2.79
CA GLY A 41 -16.14 22.45 1.51
C GLY A 41 -17.39 21.86 0.83
N LYS A 42 -17.84 20.63 1.13
CA LYS A 42 -19.02 20.05 0.46
C LYS A 42 -19.76 19.09 1.39
N GLY A 43 -20.98 19.49 1.76
CA GLY A 43 -21.99 18.70 2.45
C GLY A 43 -21.70 18.43 3.93
N LYS A 44 -22.76 18.46 4.75
CA LYS A 44 -22.72 18.18 6.19
C LYS A 44 -23.03 16.71 6.49
N ARG A 45 -23.05 15.81 5.49
CA ARG A 45 -23.53 14.43 5.65
C ARG A 45 -22.42 13.46 5.26
N GLY A 46 -21.77 12.85 6.25
CA GLY A 46 -20.77 11.79 6.02
C GLY A 46 -21.31 10.65 5.13
N PRO A 47 -20.41 9.80 4.59
CA PRO A 47 -20.80 8.70 3.71
C PRO A 47 -21.82 7.78 4.39
N GLU A 48 -22.78 7.32 3.60
CA GLU A 48 -23.79 6.37 4.06
C GLU A 48 -23.19 4.98 4.27
N MET A 49 -23.73 4.20 5.21
CA MET A 49 -23.18 2.88 5.55
C MET A 49 -23.10 1.93 4.33
N PHE A 50 -24.08 1.99 3.42
CA PHE A 50 -24.07 1.16 2.22
C PHE A 50 -22.90 1.50 1.28
N GLN A 51 -22.44 2.76 1.26
CA GLN A 51 -21.29 3.17 0.46
C GLN A 51 -20.00 2.59 1.05
N LEU A 52 -19.86 2.62 2.38
CA LEU A 52 -18.73 1.98 3.07
C LEU A 52 -18.70 0.47 2.84
N GLU A 53 -19.86 -0.18 2.86
CA GLU A 53 -19.99 -1.61 2.59
C GLU A 53 -19.66 -1.95 1.12
N HIS A 54 -20.02 -1.06 0.17
CA HIS A 54 -19.60 -1.20 -1.22
C HIS A 54 -18.07 -1.20 -1.36
N ILE A 55 -17.40 -0.24 -0.71
CA ILE A 55 -15.93 -0.17 -0.69
C ILE A 55 -15.32 -1.40 -0.02
N ARG A 56 -15.88 -1.86 1.11
CA ARG A 56 -15.45 -3.08 1.77
C ARG A 56 -15.45 -4.28 0.81
N LYS A 57 -16.57 -4.53 0.12
CA LYS A 57 -16.70 -5.66 -0.83
C LYS A 57 -15.68 -5.57 -1.97
N ARG A 58 -15.43 -4.38 -2.49
CA ARG A 58 -14.38 -4.15 -3.51
C ARG A 58 -13.00 -4.50 -2.98
N LEU A 59 -12.69 -4.12 -1.74
CA LEU A 59 -11.41 -4.42 -1.09
C LEU A 59 -11.24 -5.91 -0.79
N GLU A 60 -12.31 -6.62 -0.38
CA GLU A 60 -12.29 -8.08 -0.17
C GLU A 60 -11.83 -8.82 -1.43
N ILE A 61 -12.23 -8.36 -2.62
CA ILE A 61 -11.85 -8.96 -3.90
C ILE A 61 -10.47 -8.47 -4.36
N THR A 62 -10.23 -7.16 -4.29
CA THR A 62 -9.07 -6.53 -4.94
C THR A 62 -7.78 -6.74 -4.15
N ALA A 63 -7.83 -6.66 -2.82
CA ALA A 63 -6.62 -6.69 -2.00
C ALA A 63 -5.86 -8.03 -2.10
N PRO A 64 -6.49 -9.22 -2.00
CA PRO A 64 -5.77 -10.49 -2.15
C PRO A 64 -5.12 -10.69 -3.52
N ARG A 65 -5.63 -9.97 -4.53
CA ARG A 65 -5.23 -10.10 -5.93
C ARG A 65 -4.25 -9.02 -6.38
N PHE A 66 -3.86 -8.10 -5.50
CA PHE A 66 -3.04 -6.93 -5.81
C PHE A 66 -1.75 -7.23 -6.61
N PHE A 67 -1.10 -8.37 -6.31
CA PHE A 67 0.14 -8.79 -7.00
C PHE A 67 -0.10 -9.69 -8.22
N ARG A 68 -1.34 -10.11 -8.49
CA ARG A 68 -1.68 -11.09 -9.53
C ARG A 68 -2.52 -10.50 -10.65
N GLU A 69 -3.41 -9.59 -10.32
CA GLU A 69 -4.37 -8.95 -11.22
C GLU A 69 -4.24 -7.43 -11.13
N GLN A 70 -4.72 -6.75 -12.17
CA GLN A 70 -4.82 -5.29 -12.14
C GLN A 70 -5.83 -4.87 -11.06
N PRO A 71 -5.45 -4.02 -10.08
CA PRO A 71 -6.39 -3.55 -9.08
C PRO A 71 -7.53 -2.75 -9.72
N ASP A 72 -8.72 -2.83 -9.13
CA ASP A 72 -9.80 -1.94 -9.49
C ASP A 72 -9.55 -0.55 -8.91
N TYR A 73 -9.59 0.49 -9.76
CA TYR A 73 -9.41 1.88 -9.36
C TYR A 73 -10.68 2.72 -9.46
N THR A 74 -11.79 2.13 -9.89
CA THR A 74 -13.04 2.86 -10.17
C THR A 74 -13.64 3.50 -8.91
N PHE A 75 -13.37 2.93 -7.74
CA PHE A 75 -13.84 3.43 -6.45
C PHE A 75 -13.00 4.57 -5.87
N TYR A 76 -11.89 4.96 -6.52
CA TYR A 76 -11.14 6.16 -6.16
C TYR A 76 -11.66 7.38 -6.92
N ARG A 77 -11.70 8.52 -6.24
CA ARG A 77 -11.94 9.80 -6.89
C ARG A 77 -10.78 10.19 -7.80
N PRO A 78 -11.03 10.97 -8.87
CA PRO A 78 -9.97 11.49 -9.72
C PRO A 78 -8.90 12.28 -8.97
N ASP A 79 -9.28 13.01 -7.91
CA ASP A 79 -8.43 13.86 -7.06
C ASP A 79 -7.92 13.15 -5.79
N VAL A 80 -7.94 11.81 -5.75
CA VAL A 80 -7.54 11.03 -4.56
C VAL A 80 -6.13 11.38 -4.08
N VAL A 81 -5.96 11.48 -2.76
CA VAL A 81 -4.66 11.65 -2.10
C VAL A 81 -4.27 10.37 -1.37
N TYR A 82 -3.27 9.67 -1.88
CA TYR A 82 -2.70 8.48 -1.25
C TYR A 82 -1.42 8.84 -0.50
N ARG A 83 -1.39 8.56 0.81
CA ARG A 83 -0.22 8.73 1.67
C ARG A 83 0.38 7.38 2.02
N ASP A 84 1.59 7.15 1.54
CA ASP A 84 2.40 5.99 1.86
C ASP A 84 3.33 6.31 3.03
N GLU A 85 2.98 5.84 4.23
CA GLU A 85 3.86 6.00 5.40
C GLU A 85 4.98 4.95 5.44
N ILE A 86 4.91 3.90 4.62
CA ILE A 86 5.94 2.87 4.50
C ILE A 86 7.15 3.43 3.74
N PHE A 87 6.88 4.10 2.62
CA PHE A 87 7.90 4.74 1.79
C PHE A 87 8.02 6.25 2.01
N GLN A 88 7.19 6.83 2.88
CA GLN A 88 7.13 8.27 3.18
C GLN A 88 6.88 9.13 1.93
N MET A 89 5.92 8.70 1.10
CA MET A 89 5.56 9.38 -0.15
C MET A 89 4.07 9.74 -0.17
N THR A 90 3.73 10.76 -0.95
CA THR A 90 2.34 11.15 -1.19
C THR A 90 2.09 11.19 -2.69
N ILE A 91 1.03 10.53 -3.14
CA ILE A 91 0.59 10.48 -4.53
C ILE A 91 -0.76 11.16 -4.63
N THR A 92 -0.90 12.09 -5.56
CA THR A 92 -2.13 12.84 -5.78
C THR A 92 -2.63 12.61 -7.20
N GLY A 93 -3.89 12.22 -7.31
CA GLY A 93 -4.56 11.90 -8.55
C GLY A 93 -4.61 10.39 -8.82
N ARG A 94 -5.78 9.93 -9.30
CA ARG A 94 -6.04 8.51 -9.56
C ARG A 94 -5.07 7.91 -10.58
N ASP A 95 -4.75 8.62 -11.66
CA ASP A 95 -3.88 8.11 -12.72
C ASP A 95 -2.44 7.88 -12.22
N LYS A 96 -1.94 8.80 -11.39
CA LYS A 96 -0.62 8.64 -10.75
C LYS A 96 -0.63 7.51 -9.73
N LEU A 97 -1.74 7.32 -9.02
CA LEU A 97 -1.92 6.20 -8.10
C LEU A 97 -1.87 4.86 -8.83
N MET A 98 -2.51 4.76 -10.00
CA MET A 98 -2.47 3.56 -10.85
C MET A 98 -1.05 3.20 -11.26
N ILE A 99 -0.29 4.18 -11.75
CA ILE A 99 1.13 3.99 -12.13
C ILE A 99 1.96 3.56 -10.90
N TYR A 100 1.73 4.21 -9.76
CA TYR A 100 2.45 3.91 -8.53
C TYR A 100 2.20 2.48 -8.05
N PHE A 101 0.94 2.05 -7.92
CA PHE A 101 0.59 0.69 -7.50
C PHE A 101 1.06 -0.36 -8.50
N GLY A 102 0.93 -0.09 -9.81
CA GLY A 102 1.48 -0.96 -10.85
C GLY A 102 3.00 -1.14 -10.70
N SER A 103 3.73 -0.04 -10.47
CA SER A 103 5.19 -0.06 -10.26
C SER A 103 5.56 -0.85 -9.01
N ILE A 104 4.86 -0.64 -7.89
CA ILE A 104 5.08 -1.40 -6.65
C ILE A 104 4.85 -2.90 -6.89
N SER A 105 3.76 -3.26 -7.58
CA SER A 105 3.42 -4.66 -7.88
C SER A 105 4.52 -5.34 -8.69
N VAL A 106 4.99 -4.71 -9.78
CA VAL A 106 6.08 -5.22 -10.63
C VAL A 106 7.38 -5.36 -9.86
N MET A 107 7.77 -4.33 -9.09
CA MET A 107 9.00 -4.36 -8.28
C MET A 107 8.96 -5.48 -7.22
N CYS A 108 7.80 -5.69 -6.60
CA CYS A 108 7.59 -6.77 -5.65
C CYS A 108 7.68 -8.15 -6.32
N LEU A 109 7.03 -8.36 -7.47
CA LEU A 109 7.10 -9.63 -8.20
C LEU A 109 8.53 -9.97 -8.62
N PHE A 110 9.32 -8.96 -9.00
CA PHE A 110 10.74 -9.13 -9.32
C PHE A 110 11.58 -9.47 -8.08
N ALA A 111 11.38 -8.77 -6.96
CA ALA A 111 12.16 -8.96 -5.74
C ALA A 111 11.76 -10.23 -4.95
N PHE A 112 10.55 -10.74 -5.17
CA PHE A 112 9.93 -11.82 -4.41
C PHE A 112 9.36 -12.88 -5.36
N PRO A 113 10.10 -13.98 -5.64
CA PRO A 113 9.61 -15.07 -6.50
C PRO A 113 8.33 -15.73 -5.96
N HIS A 114 8.03 -15.52 -4.69
CA HIS A 114 6.73 -15.81 -4.12
C HIS A 114 6.30 -14.64 -3.24
N ILE A 115 5.17 -14.03 -3.58
CA ILE A 115 4.52 -12.97 -2.80
C ILE A 115 3.01 -13.16 -2.85
N GLU A 116 2.36 -12.94 -1.72
CA GLU A 116 0.92 -13.01 -1.58
C GLU A 116 0.45 -11.98 -0.55
N MET A 117 -0.67 -11.32 -0.85
CA MET A 117 -1.36 -10.44 0.08
C MET A 117 -2.57 -11.17 0.64
N GLU A 118 -2.71 -11.17 1.95
CA GLU A 118 -3.86 -11.72 2.66
C GLU A 118 -4.60 -10.60 3.37
N VAL A 119 -5.93 -10.65 3.29
CA VAL A 119 -6.80 -9.77 4.07
C VAL A 119 -6.98 -10.40 5.44
N LEU A 120 -6.57 -9.66 6.49
CA LEU A 120 -6.77 -10.09 7.87
C LEU A 120 -8.11 -9.61 8.41
N ASN A 121 -8.48 -8.37 8.10
CA ASN A 121 -9.73 -7.78 8.55
C ASN A 121 -10.10 -6.56 7.69
N ILE A 122 -11.39 -6.33 7.45
CA ILE A 122 -11.90 -5.10 6.85
C ILE A 122 -13.03 -4.57 7.73
N LEU A 123 -12.85 -3.36 8.25
CA LEU A 123 -13.80 -2.72 9.16
C LEU A 123 -14.33 -1.41 8.55
N PRO A 124 -15.59 -1.36 8.13
CA PRO A 124 -16.27 -0.11 7.81
C PRO A 124 -16.69 0.60 9.11
N ILE A 125 -16.40 1.89 9.22
CA ILE A 125 -16.68 2.73 10.39
C ILE A 125 -17.46 3.95 9.89
N SER A 126 -18.76 3.98 10.16
CA SER A 126 -19.65 5.08 9.74
C SER A 126 -19.35 6.40 10.43
N GLU A 127 -18.98 6.36 11.72
CA GLU A 127 -18.67 7.57 12.52
C GLU A 127 -17.54 8.40 11.89
N ASP A 128 -16.49 7.72 11.42
CA ASP A 128 -15.32 8.34 10.80
C ASP A 128 -15.46 8.48 9.27
N GLY A 129 -16.45 7.82 8.66
CA GLY A 129 -16.55 7.66 7.20
C GLY A 129 -15.34 6.92 6.60
N THR A 130 -14.82 5.91 7.32
CA THR A 130 -13.61 5.19 6.92
C THR A 130 -13.83 3.69 6.74
N VAL A 131 -13.04 3.09 5.85
CA VAL A 131 -12.89 1.64 5.76
C VAL A 131 -11.44 1.30 6.10
N ARG A 132 -11.24 0.48 7.13
CA ARG A 132 -9.91 0.07 7.60
C ARG A 132 -9.61 -1.35 7.15
N LEU A 133 -8.64 -1.49 6.26
CA LEU A 133 -8.14 -2.77 5.77
C LEU A 133 -6.86 -3.14 6.51
N ARG A 134 -6.91 -4.21 7.30
CA ARG A 134 -5.73 -4.86 7.85
C ARG A 134 -5.32 -5.99 6.91
N TRP A 135 -4.06 -5.98 6.51
CA TRP A 135 -3.52 -6.93 5.55
C TRP A 135 -2.18 -7.50 6.02
N ARG A 136 -1.82 -8.65 5.44
CA ARG A 136 -0.56 -9.35 5.67
C ARG A 136 0.07 -9.69 4.33
N ILE A 137 1.34 -9.34 4.13
CA ILE A 137 2.07 -9.75 2.93
C ILE A 137 3.00 -10.90 3.31
N LYS A 138 2.75 -12.08 2.75
CA LYS A 138 3.60 -13.27 2.86
C LYS A 138 4.56 -13.29 1.68
N HIS A 139 5.84 -13.52 1.92
CA HIS A 139 6.82 -13.50 0.84
C HIS A 139 8.07 -14.35 1.09
N VAL A 140 8.73 -14.70 -0.02
CA VAL A 140 10.09 -15.25 -0.08
C VAL A 140 10.96 -14.26 -0.86
N SER A 141 12.06 -13.80 -0.26
CA SER A 141 13.01 -12.93 -0.94
C SER A 141 13.82 -13.69 -1.99
N LEU A 142 14.06 -13.07 -3.15
CA LEU A 142 14.83 -13.66 -4.24
C LEU A 142 16.20 -14.18 -3.76
N SER A 143 16.92 -13.38 -2.98
CA SER A 143 18.20 -13.79 -2.39
C SER A 143 18.13 -15.07 -1.56
N ARG A 144 17.02 -15.30 -0.83
CA ARG A 144 16.85 -16.55 -0.07
C ARG A 144 16.50 -17.71 -0.99
N ALA A 145 15.67 -17.49 -2.00
CA ALA A 145 15.34 -18.52 -2.98
C ALA A 145 16.57 -18.99 -3.76
N LEU A 146 17.49 -18.07 -4.10
CA LEU A 146 18.75 -18.39 -4.79
C LEU A 146 19.71 -19.17 -3.89
N LEU A 147 19.81 -18.83 -2.60
CA LEU A 147 20.69 -19.52 -1.65
C LEU A 147 20.13 -20.85 -1.14
N ASN A 148 18.81 -21.05 -1.22
CA ASN A 148 18.13 -22.27 -0.78
C ASN A 148 17.08 -22.71 -1.80
N PRO A 149 17.46 -23.54 -2.79
CA PRO A 149 16.55 -23.99 -3.85
C PRO A 149 15.40 -24.86 -3.32
N MET A 150 15.45 -25.36 -2.08
CA MET A 150 14.32 -26.06 -1.46
C MET A 150 13.08 -25.17 -1.34
N LEU A 151 13.23 -23.83 -1.36
CA LEU A 151 12.13 -22.86 -1.34
C LEU A 151 11.24 -22.90 -2.60
N PHE A 152 11.68 -23.55 -3.68
CA PHE A 152 10.81 -23.81 -4.83
C PHE A 152 9.79 -24.93 -4.54
N LYS A 153 10.08 -25.84 -3.59
CA LYS A 153 9.14 -26.88 -3.15
C LYS A 153 8.07 -26.27 -2.23
N TYR A 154 6.79 -26.52 -2.55
CA TYR A 154 5.64 -25.93 -1.85
C TYR A 154 5.66 -26.18 -0.34
N GLU A 155 5.74 -27.44 0.10
CA GLU A 155 5.71 -27.86 1.51
C GLU A 155 6.82 -27.22 2.35
N TYR A 156 7.99 -27.03 1.75
CA TYR A 156 9.12 -26.39 2.43
C TYR A 156 8.93 -24.88 2.50
N ARG A 157 8.45 -24.27 1.41
CA ARG A 157 8.24 -22.84 1.29
C ARG A 157 7.23 -22.33 2.31
N ILE A 158 6.06 -22.97 2.43
CA ILE A 158 4.98 -22.52 3.30
C ILE A 158 5.42 -22.41 4.78
N LYS A 159 6.33 -23.29 5.22
CA LYS A 159 6.89 -23.31 6.59
C LYS A 159 7.94 -22.23 6.83
N LYS A 160 8.45 -21.58 5.78
CA LYS A 160 9.57 -20.60 5.84
C LYS A 160 9.20 -19.22 5.27
N LEU A 161 7.91 -18.97 5.05
CA LEU A 161 7.41 -17.67 4.63
C LEU A 161 7.73 -16.62 5.71
N LYS A 162 8.25 -15.47 5.27
CA LYS A 162 8.23 -14.28 6.11
C LYS A 162 6.97 -13.50 5.81
N TRP A 163 6.47 -12.79 6.82
CA TRP A 163 5.35 -11.90 6.64
C TRP A 163 5.59 -10.59 7.38
N TYR A 164 4.87 -9.56 6.94
CA TYR A 164 4.71 -8.32 7.68
C TYR A 164 3.27 -7.86 7.54
N ASP A 165 2.81 -7.13 8.55
CA ASP A 165 1.42 -6.70 8.64
C ASP A 165 1.33 -5.19 8.40
N GLY A 166 0.25 -4.80 7.73
CA GLY A 166 -0.04 -3.41 7.43
C GLY A 166 -1.50 -3.07 7.69
N LEU A 167 -1.73 -1.76 7.77
CA LEU A 167 -3.04 -1.16 7.88
C LEU A 167 -3.17 -0.12 6.77
N THR A 168 -4.29 -0.16 6.06
CA THR A 168 -4.67 0.87 5.10
C THR A 168 -6.02 1.43 5.49
N ILE A 169 -6.10 2.75 5.61
CA ILE A 169 -7.30 3.48 5.98
C ILE A 169 -7.78 4.22 4.75
N PHE A 170 -8.98 3.89 4.30
CA PHE A 170 -9.66 4.53 3.17
C PHE A 170 -10.69 5.51 3.73
N TYR A 171 -10.60 6.77 3.35
CA TYR A 171 -11.58 7.81 3.69
C TYR A 171 -12.53 7.98 2.51
N VAL A 172 -13.82 7.82 2.78
CA VAL A 172 -14.89 7.82 1.77
C VAL A 172 -15.64 9.14 1.84
N GLY A 173 -15.90 9.75 0.70
CA GLY A 173 -16.68 10.98 0.59
C GLY A 173 -18.18 10.70 0.51
N GLU A 174 -19.01 11.74 0.57
CA GLU A 174 -20.48 11.62 0.43
C GLU A 174 -20.88 11.04 -0.94
N ASP A 175 -20.01 11.16 -1.94
CA ASP A 175 -20.13 10.57 -3.28
C ASP A 175 -19.91 9.05 -3.29
N GLY A 176 -19.57 8.45 -2.15
CA GLY A 176 -19.27 7.02 -2.03
C GLY A 176 -17.92 6.64 -2.63
N LEU A 177 -17.08 7.61 -3.00
CA LEU A 177 -15.77 7.40 -3.58
C LEU A 177 -14.66 7.73 -2.57
N VAL A 178 -13.53 7.04 -2.70
CA VAL A 178 -12.38 7.24 -1.83
C VAL A 178 -11.63 8.50 -2.26
N TYR A 179 -11.57 9.50 -1.37
CA TYR A 179 -10.85 10.77 -1.59
C TYR A 179 -9.45 10.78 -0.95
N ARG A 180 -9.24 9.97 0.09
CA ARG A 180 -7.95 9.91 0.78
C ARG A 180 -7.65 8.50 1.26
N VAL A 181 -6.38 8.12 1.19
CA VAL A 181 -5.90 6.82 1.65
C VAL A 181 -4.62 6.99 2.43
N ILE A 182 -4.46 6.24 3.51
CA ILE A 182 -3.22 6.19 4.29
C ILE A 182 -2.83 4.74 4.48
N THR A 183 -1.64 4.36 4.03
CA THR A 183 -1.07 3.03 4.23
C THR A 183 0.12 3.09 5.18
N ARG A 184 0.14 2.22 6.18
CA ARG A 184 1.22 2.11 7.16
C ARG A 184 1.53 0.67 7.51
N ARG A 185 2.77 0.44 7.93
CA ARG A 185 3.21 -0.83 8.51
C ARG A 185 2.84 -0.85 10.00
N VAL A 186 2.39 -2.01 10.49
CA VAL A 186 1.98 -2.21 11.90
C VAL A 186 2.91 -3.17 12.63
N SER A 187 3.54 -4.13 11.93
CA SER A 187 4.47 -5.11 12.53
C SER A 187 5.57 -5.53 11.56
#